data_AF-A0A527ZKC8-F1
#
_entry.id   AF-A0A527ZKC8-F1
#
_cell.length_a   1.000
_cell.length_b   1.000
_cell.length_c   1.000
_cell.angle_alpha   90.00
_cell.angle_beta   90.00
_cell.angle_gamma   90.00
#
_symmetry.space_group_name_H-M   'P 1'
#
loop_
_entity.id
_entity.type
_entity.pdbx_description
1 polymer ?
#
loop_
_entity_poly.entity_id
_entity_poly.type
_entity_poly.pdbx_seq_one_letter_code
_entity_poly.pdbx_strand_id
1 'polypeptide(L)'
;FSTQRTRDIEVAEIQVDDKDGSTTWDGANTYVAITREITGYGDRPWTLGAYFKTSQIGDEIERVMGSAMLGLGAMAVAVIVAILLGKRLSRPIQAIAGQATRVADFDLDGVTPLPRSRVLELDNQASAFNAMLIGLRAFSTYIPRSLVAKLVRTGEIGIAEPREAVVTVMFTDIAGFTTLSEQMDAAAAARLLNHHFAILCGAVDAHGGTVDKFLGDGMLAFFGAP
;
A
#
# COMPACT_ATOMS: atom_id res chain seq x y z
N PHE A 1 -35.12 -27.30 31.97
CA PHE A 1 -34.83 -25.85 32.03
C PHE A 1 -36.11 -25.07 31.75
N SER A 2 -36.51 -24.19 32.67
CA SER A 2 -37.26 -22.93 32.47
C SER A 2 -38.25 -22.84 31.29
N THR A 3 -39.53 -23.15 31.55
CA THR A 3 -40.67 -22.81 30.67
C THR A 3 -41.02 -21.33 30.82
N GLN A 4 -40.63 -20.51 29.85
CA GLN A 4 -41.00 -19.09 29.82
C GLN A 4 -42.42 -18.96 29.24
N ARG A 5 -43.38 -18.77 30.15
CA ARG A 5 -44.83 -18.71 29.92
C ARG A 5 -45.20 -17.47 29.09
N THR A 6 -45.33 -17.63 27.78
CA THR A 6 -45.97 -16.64 26.90
C THR A 6 -47.21 -17.28 26.29
N ARG A 7 -48.38 -17.02 26.90
CA ARG A 7 -49.74 -17.37 26.47
C ARG A 7 -49.98 -18.85 26.10
N ASP A 8 -50.50 -19.64 27.05
CA ASP A 8 -51.24 -20.91 26.90
C ASP A 8 -50.90 -21.79 25.68
N ILE A 9 -49.61 -21.99 25.42
CA ILE A 9 -49.11 -22.87 24.37
C ILE A 9 -48.09 -23.79 25.05
N GLU A 10 -48.37 -25.09 25.03
CA GLU A 10 -47.50 -26.12 25.58
C GLU A 10 -46.84 -26.87 24.42
N VAL A 11 -45.52 -27.00 24.47
CA VAL A 11 -44.73 -27.70 23.45
C VAL A 11 -44.19 -28.97 24.08
N ALA A 12 -44.62 -30.12 23.56
CA ALA A 12 -44.23 -31.43 24.05
C ALA A 12 -43.62 -32.29 22.93
N GLU A 13 -42.56 -33.02 23.27
CA GLU A 13 -41.94 -34.01 22.39
C GLU A 13 -42.62 -35.36 22.62
N ILE A 14 -43.21 -35.93 21.57
CA ILE A 14 -43.95 -37.18 21.61
C ILE A 14 -43.18 -38.21 20.78
N GLN A 15 -42.61 -39.21 21.46
CA GLN A 15 -42.06 -40.39 20.80
C GLN A 15 -43.17 -41.41 20.61
N VAL A 16 -43.44 -41.79 19.36
CA VAL A 16 -44.38 -42.86 19.04
C VAL A 16 -43.59 -44.14 18.89
N ASP A 17 -43.72 -45.03 19.88
CA ASP A 17 -43.14 -46.37 19.85
C ASP A 17 -43.87 -47.20 18.80
N ASP A 18 -43.12 -47.73 17.83
CA ASP A 18 -43.71 -48.54 16.77
C ASP A 18 -44.24 -49.85 17.39
N LYS A 19 -45.41 -50.32 16.94
CA LYS A 19 -46.10 -51.47 17.57
C LYS A 19 -45.38 -52.81 17.41
N ASP A 20 -44.18 -52.81 16.85
CA ASP A 20 -43.39 -53.98 16.52
C ASP A 20 -42.01 -53.93 17.21
N GLY A 21 -42.01 -53.70 18.53
CA GLY A 21 -40.97 -54.13 19.50
C GLY A 21 -39.49 -53.78 19.24
N SER A 22 -39.18 -52.99 18.21
CA SER A 22 -37.84 -52.59 17.82
C SER A 22 -37.69 -51.10 18.08
N THR A 23 -37.11 -50.78 19.23
CA THR A 23 -36.75 -49.41 19.59
C THR A 23 -35.49 -49.01 18.81
N THR A 24 -35.59 -48.88 17.49
CA THR A 24 -34.58 -48.16 16.72
C THR A 24 -34.67 -46.69 17.12
N TRP A 25 -33.60 -46.18 17.74
CA TRP A 25 -33.38 -44.76 17.97
C TRP A 25 -33.20 -44.05 16.62
N ASP A 26 -34.30 -43.92 15.90
CA ASP A 26 -34.37 -43.15 14.68
C ASP A 26 -35.22 -41.91 14.98
N GLY A 27 -34.63 -40.72 14.90
CA GLY A 27 -35.33 -39.44 15.05
C GLY A 27 -36.49 -39.26 14.05
N ALA A 28 -36.66 -40.23 13.15
CA ALA A 28 -37.78 -40.40 12.24
C ALA A 28 -39.17 -40.52 12.89
N ASN A 29 -39.34 -40.80 14.19
CA ASN A 29 -40.69 -40.91 14.81
C ASN A 29 -40.95 -39.94 15.98
N THR A 30 -40.12 -38.90 16.11
CA THR A 30 -40.31 -37.85 17.12
C THR A 30 -41.23 -36.76 16.57
N TYR A 31 -42.31 -36.46 17.29
CA TYR A 31 -43.25 -35.39 16.93
C TYR A 31 -43.17 -34.25 17.94
N VAL A 32 -43.20 -33.02 17.44
CA VAL A 32 -43.39 -31.84 18.28
C VAL A 32 -44.86 -31.48 18.21
N ALA A 33 -45.56 -31.57 19.35
CA ALA A 33 -46.94 -31.15 19.48
C ALA A 33 -47.01 -29.77 20.12
N ILE A 34 -47.73 -28.87 19.48
CA ILE A 34 -48.07 -27.56 20.01
C ILE A 34 -49.55 -27.63 20.40
N THR A 35 -49.82 -27.65 21.69
CA THR A 35 -51.18 -27.76 22.23
C THR A 35 -51.59 -26.46 22.90
N ARG A 36 -52.90 -26.17 22.83
CA ARG A 36 -53.54 -25.07 23.55
C ARG A 36 -54.83 -25.59 24.16
N GLU A 37 -55.03 -25.29 25.44
CA GLU A 37 -56.29 -25.58 26.11
C GLU A 37 -57.33 -24.49 25.83
N ILE A 38 -58.54 -24.92 25.49
CA ILE A 38 -59.70 -24.06 25.31
C ILE A 38 -60.73 -24.43 26.38
N THR A 39 -60.98 -23.51 27.30
CA THR A 39 -62.00 -23.61 28.35
C THR A 39 -63.26 -22.86 27.95
N GLY A 40 -64.45 -23.40 28.23
CA GLY A 40 -65.74 -22.72 28.00
C GLY A 40 -66.69 -23.40 27.01
N TYR A 41 -66.28 -24.52 26.40
CA TYR A 41 -67.13 -25.37 25.55
C TYR A 41 -67.29 -26.76 26.20
N GLY A 42 -68.15 -26.85 27.22
CA GLY A 42 -68.49 -28.10 27.94
C GLY A 42 -67.86 -28.25 29.33
N ASP A 43 -68.19 -29.35 30.03
CA ASP A 43 -67.83 -29.59 31.44
C ASP A 43 -66.35 -29.97 31.68
N ARG A 44 -65.55 -30.12 30.62
CA ARG A 44 -64.11 -30.40 30.69
C ARG A 44 -63.34 -29.54 29.69
N PRO A 45 -62.12 -29.09 30.00
CA PRO A 45 -61.28 -28.35 29.08
C PRO A 45 -60.94 -29.21 27.85
N TRP A 46 -60.98 -28.60 26.66
CA TRP A 46 -60.59 -29.27 25.41
C TRP A 46 -59.17 -28.85 25.04
N THR A 47 -58.30 -29.81 24.75
CA THR A 47 -56.96 -29.54 24.25
C THR A 47 -56.96 -29.60 22.73
N LEU A 48 -56.77 -28.46 22.08
CA LEU A 48 -56.60 -28.36 20.63
C LEU A 48 -55.10 -28.26 20.34
N GLY A 49 -54.55 -29.17 19.54
CA GLY A 49 -53.13 -29.12 19.18
C GLY A 49 -52.87 -29.51 17.75
N ALA A 50 -51.76 -29.01 17.22
CA ALA A 50 -51.19 -29.44 15.95
C ALA A 50 -49.87 -30.17 16.25
N TYR A 51 -49.64 -31.31 15.60
CA TYR A 51 -48.40 -32.06 15.71
C TYR A 51 -47.65 -32.01 14.39
N PHE A 52 -46.33 -31.82 14.47
CA PHE A 52 -45.44 -31.80 13.32
C PHE A 52 -44.35 -32.84 13.52
N LYS A 53 -43.99 -33.52 12.45
CA LYS A 53 -42.90 -34.51 12.49
C LYS A 53 -41.57 -33.76 12.59
N THR A 54 -40.72 -34.09 13.56
CA THR A 54 -39.44 -33.39 13.77
C THR A 54 -38.54 -33.47 12.55
N SER A 55 -38.58 -34.59 11.82
CA SER A 55 -37.84 -34.75 10.56
C SER A 55 -38.31 -33.82 9.42
N GLN A 56 -39.55 -33.29 9.47
CA GLN A 56 -40.03 -32.28 8.52
C GLN A 56 -39.53 -30.87 8.84
N ILE A 57 -38.90 -30.67 9.99
CA ILE A 57 -38.34 -29.39 10.44
C ILE A 57 -36.80 -29.44 10.42
N GLY A 58 -36.23 -30.59 10.78
CA GLY A 58 -34.78 -30.79 10.86
C GLY A 58 -34.05 -30.57 9.55
N ASP A 59 -34.51 -31.19 8.46
CA ASP A 59 -33.83 -31.15 7.15
C ASP A 59 -33.77 -29.72 6.57
N GLU A 60 -34.82 -28.93 6.78
CA GLU A 60 -34.88 -27.51 6.42
C GLU A 60 -33.90 -26.66 7.23
N ILE A 61 -33.81 -26.87 8.55
CA ILE A 61 -32.92 -26.11 9.44
C ILE A 61 -31.46 -26.46 9.18
N GLU A 62 -31.13 -27.74 8.99
CA GLU A 62 -29.77 -28.18 8.70
C GLU A 62 -29.25 -27.60 7.38
N ARG A 63 -30.11 -27.52 6.35
CA ARG A 63 -29.76 -26.90 5.06
C ARG A 63 -29.48 -25.39 5.19
N VAL A 64 -30.25 -24.68 6.01
CA VAL A 64 -30.04 -23.25 6.28
C VAL A 64 -28.75 -23.03 7.09
N MET A 65 -28.50 -23.85 8.12
CA MET A 65 -27.26 -23.76 8.90
C MET A 65 -26.02 -24.08 8.08
N GLY A 66 -26.08 -25.11 7.23
CA GLY A 66 -24.97 -25.49 6.34
C GLY A 66 -24.62 -24.40 5.32
N SER A 67 -25.63 -23.80 4.69
CA SER A 67 -25.42 -22.67 3.76
C SER A 67 -24.93 -21.40 4.47
N ALA A 68 -25.39 -21.14 5.70
CA ALA A 68 -24.88 -20.03 6.52
C ALA A 68 -23.40 -20.20 6.87
N MET A 69 -22.97 -21.41 7.27
CA MET A 69 -21.56 -21.70 7.56
C MET A 69 -20.67 -21.56 6.31
N LEU A 70 -21.14 -22.04 5.16
CA LEU A 70 -20.44 -21.87 3.89
C LEU A 70 -20.29 -20.40 3.52
N GLY A 71 -21.34 -19.59 3.70
CA GLY A 71 -21.29 -18.15 3.47
C GLY A 71 -20.27 -17.44 4.39
N LEU A 72 -20.25 -17.81 5.67
CA LEU A 72 -19.32 -17.26 6.65
C LEU A 72 -17.86 -17.64 6.31
N GLY A 73 -17.64 -18.89 5.90
CA GLY A 73 -16.35 -19.35 5.39
C GLY A 73 -15.91 -18.59 4.14
N ALA A 74 -16.80 -18.40 3.16
CA ALA A 74 -16.50 -17.64 1.96
C ALA A 74 -16.15 -16.17 2.27
N MET A 75 -16.87 -15.54 3.20
CA MET A 75 -16.58 -14.18 3.67
C MET A 75 -15.21 -14.09 4.35
N ALA A 76 -14.86 -15.06 5.20
CA ALA A 76 -13.55 -15.10 5.84
C ALA A 76 -12.42 -15.24 4.81
N VAL A 77 -12.59 -16.11 3.80
CA VAL A 77 -11.62 -16.26 2.70
C VAL A 77 -11.49 -14.96 1.90
N ALA A 78 -12.60 -14.30 1.57
CA ALA A 78 -12.58 -13.04 0.84
C ALA A 78 -11.80 -11.95 1.61
N VAL A 79 -11.99 -11.84 2.92
CA VAL A 79 -11.27 -10.90 3.78
C VAL A 79 -9.77 -11.23 3.82
N ILE A 80 -9.40 -12.50 3.94
CA ILE A 80 -7.99 -12.93 3.93
C ILE A 80 -7.34 -12.58 2.59
N VAL A 81 -8.01 -12.88 1.47
CA VAL A 81 -7.52 -12.54 0.13
C VAL A 81 -7.37 -11.03 -0.04
N ALA A 82 -8.35 -10.24 0.41
CA ALA A 82 -8.28 -8.78 0.36
C ALA A 82 -7.08 -8.22 1.15
N ILE A 83 -6.83 -8.73 2.37
CA ILE A 83 -5.69 -8.31 3.20
C ILE A 83 -4.36 -8.71 2.55
N LEU A 84 -4.26 -9.93 2.00
CA LEU A 84 -3.05 -10.41 1.33
C LEU A 84 -2.74 -9.59 0.07
N LEU A 85 -3.76 -9.31 -0.74
CA LEU A 85 -3.63 -8.50 -1.95
C LEU A 85 -3.26 -7.06 -1.60
N GLY A 86 -3.93 -6.47 -0.60
CA GLY A 86 -3.61 -5.14 -0.09
C GLY A 86 -2.16 -5.03 0.37
N LYS A 87 -1.66 -6.01 1.14
CA LYS A 87 -0.26 -6.03 1.58
C LYS A 87 0.73 -6.25 0.42
N ARG A 88 0.35 -7.02 -0.61
CA ARG A 88 1.20 -7.26 -1.79
C ARG A 88 1.34 -6.03 -2.69
N LEU A 89 0.31 -5.18 -2.80
CA LEU A 89 0.38 -3.96 -3.61
C LEU A 89 0.90 -2.76 -2.82
N SER A 90 0.51 -2.60 -1.55
CA SER A 90 0.84 -1.41 -0.77
C SER A 90 2.34 -1.29 -0.46
N ARG A 91 3.03 -2.41 -0.20
CA ARG A 91 4.46 -2.39 0.16
C ARG A 91 5.36 -1.89 -0.99
N PRO A 92 5.25 -2.41 -2.23
CA PRO A 92 6.02 -1.89 -3.36
C PRO A 92 5.76 -0.41 -3.64
N ILE A 93 4.50 0.04 -3.57
CA ILE A 93 4.13 1.43 -3.84
C ILE A 93 4.78 2.38 -2.83
N GLN A 94 4.74 2.03 -1.53
CA GLN A 94 5.40 2.83 -0.49
C GLN A 94 6.92 2.84 -0.65
N ALA A 95 7.52 1.73 -1.10
CA ALA A 95 8.95 1.67 -1.38
C ALA A 95 9.34 2.59 -2.55
N ILE A 96 8.58 2.59 -3.65
CA ILE A 96 8.81 3.50 -4.79
C ILE A 96 8.67 4.95 -4.35
N ALA A 97 7.59 5.28 -3.63
CA ALA A 97 7.32 6.65 -3.17
C ALA A 97 8.44 7.19 -2.28
N GLY A 98 8.89 6.40 -1.29
CA GLY A 98 9.97 6.81 -0.39
C GLY A 98 11.31 7.01 -1.09
N GLN A 99 11.62 6.20 -2.10
CA GLN A 99 12.86 6.36 -2.89
C GLN A 99 12.77 7.54 -3.86
N ALA A 100 11.59 7.79 -4.44
CA ALA A 100 11.37 8.93 -5.34
C ALA A 100 11.62 10.28 -4.65
N THR A 101 11.20 10.42 -3.38
CA THR A 101 11.49 11.64 -2.59
C THR A 101 12.99 11.87 -2.42
N ARG A 102 13.77 10.81 -2.15
CA ARG A 102 15.23 10.92 -2.02
C ARG A 102 15.91 11.30 -3.33
N VAL A 103 15.41 10.77 -4.45
CA VAL A 103 15.88 11.15 -5.78
C VAL A 103 15.56 12.62 -6.10
N ALA A 104 14.39 13.11 -5.66
CA ALA A 104 14.03 14.53 -5.81
C ALA A 104 14.97 15.45 -5.01
N ASP A 105 15.44 15.01 -3.84
CA ASP A 105 16.46 15.70 -3.04
C ASP A 105 17.89 15.48 -3.58
N PHE A 106 18.04 14.79 -4.72
CA PHE A 106 19.31 14.45 -5.37
C PHE A 106 20.29 13.64 -4.48
N ASP A 107 19.78 12.92 -3.48
CA ASP A 107 20.54 11.94 -2.70
C ASP A 107 20.63 10.61 -3.46
N LEU A 108 21.53 10.55 -4.44
CA LEU A 108 21.67 9.40 -5.33
C LEU A 108 22.51 8.25 -4.77
N ASP A 109 23.32 8.50 -3.74
CA ASP A 109 24.21 7.48 -3.17
C ASP A 109 23.45 6.57 -2.18
N GLY A 110 22.44 7.11 -1.49
CA GLY A 110 21.61 6.36 -0.55
C GLY A 110 20.48 5.52 -1.17
N VAL A 111 20.28 5.58 -2.48
CA VAL A 111 19.15 4.91 -3.17
C VAL A 111 19.55 3.53 -3.70
N THR A 112 18.99 2.47 -3.15
CA THR A 112 19.17 1.11 -3.66
C THR A 112 18.19 0.83 -4.82
N PRO A 113 18.62 0.15 -5.90
CA PRO A 113 17.71 -0.27 -6.97
C PRO A 113 16.53 -1.05 -6.42
N LEU A 114 15.33 -0.77 -6.95
CA LEU A 114 14.12 -1.45 -6.53
C LEU A 114 14.16 -2.93 -6.99
N PRO A 115 13.73 -3.87 -6.13
CA PRO A 115 13.67 -5.28 -6.50
C PRO A 115 12.57 -5.53 -7.55
N ARG A 116 12.74 -6.61 -8.33
CA ARG A 116 11.74 -7.02 -9.32
C ARG A 116 10.41 -7.40 -8.68
N SER A 117 9.32 -7.07 -9.36
CA SER A 117 7.96 -7.38 -8.89
C SER A 117 7.38 -8.56 -9.67
N ARG A 118 6.49 -9.32 -9.01
CA ARG A 118 5.70 -10.37 -9.68
C ARG A 118 4.51 -9.80 -10.46
N VAL A 119 4.15 -8.55 -10.18
CA VAL A 119 3.12 -7.80 -10.91
C VAL A 119 3.83 -7.09 -12.05
N LEU A 120 3.45 -7.39 -13.28
CA LEU A 120 4.13 -6.91 -14.49
C LEU A 120 4.18 -5.38 -14.54
N GLU A 121 3.08 -4.70 -14.19
CA GLU A 121 2.99 -3.25 -14.18
C GLU A 121 3.96 -2.63 -13.17
N LEU A 122 4.09 -3.23 -11.99
CA LEU A 122 5.03 -2.78 -10.97
C LEU A 122 6.48 -3.09 -11.34
N ASP A 123 6.73 -4.19 -12.07
CA ASP A 123 8.08 -4.52 -12.56
C ASP A 123 8.53 -3.52 -13.63
N ASN A 124 7.63 -3.17 -14.56
CA ASN A 124 7.88 -2.15 -15.57
C ASN A 124 8.21 -0.80 -14.93
N GLN A 125 7.45 -0.38 -13.89
CA GLN A 125 7.74 0.84 -13.14
C GLN A 125 9.08 0.78 -12.40
N ALA A 126 9.38 -0.33 -11.72
CA ALA A 126 10.64 -0.51 -11.01
C ALA A 126 11.85 -0.48 -11.97
N SER A 127 11.73 -1.11 -13.14
CA SER A 127 12.74 -1.10 -14.19
C SER A 127 12.98 0.31 -14.74
N ALA A 128 11.91 1.04 -15.06
CA ALA A 128 12.00 2.43 -15.53
C ALA A 128 12.65 3.35 -14.48
N PHE A 129 12.27 3.20 -13.21
CA PHE A 129 12.87 3.94 -12.10
C PHE A 129 14.37 3.62 -11.95
N ASN A 130 14.74 2.34 -12.03
CA ASN A 130 16.14 1.93 -11.95
C ASN A 130 16.97 2.47 -13.14
N ALA A 131 16.41 2.48 -14.35
CA ALA A 131 17.05 3.07 -15.53
C ALA A 131 17.27 4.58 -15.36
N MET A 132 16.26 5.29 -14.85
CA MET A 132 16.36 6.72 -14.51
C MET A 132 17.45 6.96 -13.46
N LEU A 133 17.50 6.16 -12.39
CA LEU A 133 18.51 6.25 -11.33
C LEU A 133 19.93 6.09 -11.89
N ILE A 134 20.13 5.11 -12.78
CA ILE A 134 21.42 4.87 -13.44
C ILE A 134 21.80 6.08 -14.30
N GLY A 135 20.86 6.57 -15.12
CA GLY A 135 21.08 7.76 -15.95
C GLY A 135 21.47 8.97 -15.11
N LEU A 136 20.72 9.25 -14.05
CA LEU A 136 20.96 10.40 -13.17
C LEU A 136 22.30 10.30 -12.44
N ARG A 137 22.69 9.11 -11.99
CA ARG A 137 24.03 8.84 -11.43
C ARG A 137 25.13 9.08 -12.46
N ALA A 138 24.95 8.63 -13.70
CA ALA A 138 25.90 8.88 -14.77
C ALA A 138 26.05 10.38 -15.06
N PHE A 139 24.94 11.14 -15.09
CA PHE A 139 24.98 12.60 -15.22
C PHE A 139 25.65 13.30 -14.04
N SER A 140 25.49 12.78 -12.81
CA SER A 140 26.13 13.35 -11.61
C SER A 140 27.65 13.28 -11.62
N THR A 141 28.25 12.46 -12.49
CA THR A 141 29.71 12.41 -12.70
C THR A 141 30.21 13.64 -13.45
N TYR A 142 29.35 14.27 -14.28
CA TYR A 142 29.74 15.35 -15.19
C TYR A 142 29.11 16.70 -14.84
N ILE A 143 28.04 16.70 -14.05
CA ILE A 143 27.32 17.91 -13.64
C ILE A 143 27.30 17.96 -12.11
N PRO A 144 27.73 19.08 -11.49
CA PRO A 144 27.74 19.20 -10.04
C PRO A 144 26.37 18.97 -9.43
N ARG A 145 26.34 18.16 -8.37
CA ARG A 145 25.11 17.75 -7.68
C ARG A 145 24.28 18.93 -7.19
N SER A 146 24.94 19.98 -6.72
CA SER A 146 24.33 21.23 -6.26
C SER A 146 23.52 21.92 -7.36
N LEU A 147 24.00 21.90 -8.61
CA LEU A 147 23.32 22.53 -9.74
C LEU A 147 22.04 21.75 -10.12
N VAL A 148 22.14 20.42 -10.20
CA VAL A 148 20.96 19.59 -10.54
C VAL A 148 19.91 19.65 -9.43
N ALA A 149 20.33 19.59 -8.16
CA ALA A 149 19.44 19.77 -7.02
C ALA A 149 18.74 21.14 -7.07
N LYS A 150 19.45 22.21 -7.44
CA LYS A 150 18.84 23.54 -7.63
C LYS A 150 17.79 23.52 -8.73
N LEU A 151 18.11 22.98 -9.91
CA LEU A 151 17.19 22.89 -11.05
C LEU A 151 15.92 22.09 -10.72
N VAL A 152 16.05 20.96 -10.01
CA VAL A 152 14.91 20.13 -9.59
C VAL A 152 14.03 20.87 -8.58
N ARG A 153 14.61 21.64 -7.65
CA ARG A 153 13.87 22.37 -6.62
C ARG A 153 13.18 23.62 -7.15
N THR A 154 13.83 24.39 -8.02
CA THR A 154 13.23 25.61 -8.57
C THR A 154 12.19 25.29 -9.63
N GLY A 155 12.29 24.13 -10.31
CA GLY A 155 11.42 23.79 -11.44
C GLY A 155 11.58 24.74 -12.63
N GLU A 156 12.50 25.70 -12.54
CA GLU A 156 12.83 26.65 -13.58
C GLU A 156 13.70 25.92 -14.60
N ILE A 157 13.05 25.27 -15.55
CA ILE A 157 13.62 25.05 -16.88
C ILE A 157 13.49 26.39 -17.61
N GLY A 158 14.11 27.42 -17.04
CA GLY A 158 14.02 28.78 -17.54
C GLY A 158 14.89 28.89 -18.78
N ILE A 159 14.31 28.62 -19.95
CA ILE A 159 14.79 29.27 -21.18
C ILE A 159 14.44 30.75 -20.98
N ALA A 160 15.29 31.48 -20.28
CA ALA A 160 15.12 32.92 -20.11
C ALA A 160 15.04 33.56 -21.49
N GLU A 161 14.07 34.44 -21.70
CA GLU A 161 14.01 35.20 -22.95
C GLU A 161 15.32 35.98 -23.12
N PRO A 162 15.96 35.95 -24.31
CA PRO A 162 17.21 36.65 -24.53
C PRO A 162 17.04 38.15 -24.25
N ARG A 163 17.84 38.69 -23.33
CA ARG A 163 17.84 40.12 -23.01
C ARG A 163 19.27 40.64 -22.88
N GLU A 164 19.49 41.90 -23.21
CA GLU A 164 20.73 42.60 -22.87
C GLU A 164 20.71 43.02 -21.39
N ALA A 165 21.85 42.87 -20.72
CA ALA A 165 21.99 43.12 -19.29
C ALA A 165 23.41 43.60 -18.97
N VAL A 166 23.54 44.54 -18.05
CA VAL A 166 24.84 44.83 -17.42
C VAL A 166 25.02 43.83 -16.28
N VAL A 167 26.02 42.95 -16.41
CA VAL A 167 26.32 41.91 -15.42
C VAL A 167 27.76 42.01 -14.94
N THR A 168 28.01 41.55 -13.72
CA THR A 168 29.37 41.31 -13.22
C THR A 168 29.69 39.83 -13.38
N VAL A 169 30.79 39.49 -14.04
CA VAL A 169 31.20 38.10 -14.25
C VAL A 169 32.37 37.74 -13.32
N MET A 170 32.26 36.60 -12.66
CA MET A 170 33.29 36.01 -11.81
C MET A 170 33.82 34.73 -12.45
N PHE A 171 35.14 34.62 -12.48
CA PHE A 171 35.85 33.38 -12.80
C PHE A 171 36.61 32.90 -11.57
N THR A 172 36.51 31.61 -11.28
CA THR A 172 37.29 30.95 -10.24
C THR A 172 38.09 29.82 -10.85
N ASP A 173 39.22 29.47 -10.22
CA ASP A 173 40.05 28.34 -10.62
C ASP A 173 40.80 27.79 -9.39
N ILE A 174 41.18 26.51 -9.41
CA ILE A 174 41.90 25.90 -8.28
C ILE A 174 43.41 26.05 -8.49
N ALA A 175 44.07 26.78 -7.60
CA ALA A 175 45.51 26.97 -7.66
C ALA A 175 46.28 25.64 -7.62
N GLY A 176 47.05 25.35 -8.67
CA GLY A 176 47.90 24.15 -8.76
C GLY A 176 47.12 22.86 -9.05
N PHE A 177 45.87 22.95 -9.50
CA PHE A 177 45.04 21.77 -9.74
C PHE A 177 45.62 20.80 -10.76
N THR A 178 46.22 21.30 -11.85
CA THR A 178 46.80 20.43 -12.89
C THR A 178 47.77 19.42 -12.28
N THR A 179 48.74 19.90 -11.49
CA THR A 179 49.72 19.05 -10.80
C THR A 179 49.08 18.13 -9.77
N LEU A 180 48.06 18.62 -9.06
CA LEU A 180 47.32 17.79 -8.10
C LEU A 180 46.59 16.64 -8.79
N SER A 181 45.92 16.93 -9.92
CA SER A 181 45.09 15.98 -10.66
C SER A 181 45.89 14.84 -11.29
N GLU A 182 47.14 15.10 -11.69
CA GLU A 182 48.06 14.08 -12.21
C GLU A 182 48.38 12.98 -11.18
N GLN A 183 48.24 13.28 -9.89
CA GLN A 183 48.52 12.34 -8.80
C GLN A 183 47.25 11.67 -8.26
N MET A 184 46.09 12.01 -8.79
CA MET A 184 44.79 11.52 -8.33
C MET A 184 44.20 10.53 -9.34
N ASP A 185 43.52 9.50 -8.83
CA ASP A 185 42.61 8.74 -9.69
C ASP A 185 41.38 9.60 -10.08
N ALA A 186 40.74 9.24 -11.19
CA ALA A 186 39.61 10.01 -11.73
C ALA A 186 38.45 10.15 -10.71
N ALA A 187 38.22 9.13 -9.88
CA ALA A 187 37.13 9.17 -8.89
C ALA A 187 37.45 10.13 -7.74
N ALA A 188 38.71 10.21 -7.31
CA ALA A 188 39.19 11.12 -6.29
C ALA A 188 39.16 12.57 -6.80
N ALA A 189 39.62 12.81 -8.02
CA ALA A 189 39.54 14.13 -8.65
C ALA A 189 38.08 14.61 -8.77
N ALA A 190 37.17 13.74 -9.21
CA ALA A 190 35.75 14.04 -9.29
C ALA A 190 35.13 14.36 -7.92
N ARG A 191 35.49 13.62 -6.86
CA ARG A 191 35.03 13.91 -5.49
C ARG A 191 35.51 15.26 -5.00
N LEU A 192 36.78 15.61 -5.25
CA LEU A 192 37.35 16.91 -4.89
C LEU A 192 36.61 18.05 -5.59
N LEU A 193 36.46 17.97 -6.92
CA LEU A 193 35.77 18.98 -7.72
C LEU A 193 34.32 19.14 -7.29
N ASN A 194 33.59 18.05 -7.10
CA ASN A 194 32.20 18.10 -6.63
C ASN A 194 32.07 18.79 -5.27
N HIS A 195 33.00 18.53 -4.35
CA HIS A 195 33.02 19.20 -3.05
C HIS A 195 33.35 20.70 -3.19
N HIS A 196 34.36 21.04 -3.99
CA HIS A 196 34.75 22.42 -4.25
C HIS A 196 33.62 23.23 -4.89
N PHE A 197 33.00 22.70 -5.94
CA PHE A 197 31.86 23.34 -6.60
C PHE A 197 30.64 23.47 -5.70
N ALA A 198 30.38 22.52 -4.80
CA ALA A 198 29.29 22.67 -3.83
C ALA A 198 29.49 23.90 -2.93
N ILE A 199 30.72 24.17 -2.49
CA ILE A 199 31.07 25.36 -1.71
C ILE A 199 30.88 26.63 -2.54
N LEU A 200 31.42 26.66 -3.76
CA LEU A 200 31.33 27.82 -4.65
C LEU A 200 29.89 28.13 -5.07
N CYS A 201 29.10 27.11 -5.45
CA CYS A 201 27.69 27.27 -5.76
C CYS A 201 26.93 27.85 -4.57
N GLY A 202 27.18 27.34 -3.36
CA GLY A 202 26.55 27.86 -2.14
C GLY A 202 26.89 29.33 -1.90
N ALA A 203 28.15 29.73 -2.09
CA ALA A 203 28.58 31.12 -1.95
C ALA A 203 27.95 32.04 -3.00
N VAL A 204 27.94 31.63 -4.28
CA VAL A 204 27.32 32.39 -5.37
C VAL A 204 25.82 32.57 -5.12
N ASP A 205 25.12 31.50 -4.76
CA ASP A 205 23.68 31.52 -4.50
C ASP A 205 23.33 32.41 -3.30
N ALA A 206 24.10 32.33 -2.22
CA ALA A 206 23.92 33.16 -1.03
C ALA A 206 24.06 34.67 -1.31
N HIS A 207 24.76 35.04 -2.38
CA HIS A 207 24.95 36.44 -2.80
C HIS A 207 24.09 36.80 -4.04
N GLY A 208 23.11 35.96 -4.40
CA GLY A 208 22.20 36.23 -5.53
C GLY A 208 22.85 36.17 -6.90
N GLY A 209 23.97 35.44 -7.03
CA GLY A 209 24.59 35.16 -8.32
C GLY A 209 24.02 33.92 -8.98
N THR A 210 24.29 33.79 -10.27
CA THR A 210 23.90 32.65 -11.10
C THR A 210 25.13 31.99 -11.67
N VAL A 211 25.24 30.67 -11.52
CA VAL A 211 26.31 29.87 -12.13
C VAL A 211 25.94 29.62 -13.59
N ASP A 212 26.83 30.01 -14.51
CA ASP A 212 26.64 29.81 -15.94
C ASP A 212 27.19 28.45 -16.37
N LYS A 213 28.48 28.20 -16.09
CA LYS A 213 29.14 26.94 -16.46
C LYS A 213 30.36 26.65 -15.59
N PHE A 214 30.79 25.40 -15.63
CA PHE A 214 32.08 24.94 -15.09
C PHE A 214 33.09 24.79 -16.23
N LEU A 215 34.35 25.12 -15.95
CA LEU A 215 35.44 25.16 -16.92
C LEU A 215 36.64 24.41 -16.35
N GLY A 216 36.68 23.09 -16.54
CA GLY A 216 37.71 22.26 -15.90
C GLY A 216 37.53 22.25 -14.39
N ASP A 217 38.52 22.78 -13.67
CA ASP A 217 38.54 23.01 -12.22
C ASP A 217 37.98 24.36 -11.79
N GLY A 218 37.64 25.22 -12.76
CA GLY A 218 37.06 26.53 -12.54
C GLY A 218 35.54 26.60 -12.68
N MET A 219 35.00 27.77 -12.29
CA MET A 219 33.57 28.10 -12.41
C MET A 219 33.42 29.51 -12.97
N LEU A 220 32.43 29.68 -13.86
CA LEU A 220 31.94 30.98 -14.33
C LEU A 220 30.59 31.25 -13.68
N ALA A 221 30.49 32.36 -12.97
CA ALA A 221 29.24 32.86 -12.42
C ALA A 221 29.04 34.32 -12.81
N PHE A 222 27.79 34.77 -12.83
CA PHE A 222 27.45 36.17 -13.05
C PHE A 222 26.50 36.70 -11.98
N PHE A 223 26.57 38.00 -11.74
CA PHE A 223 25.74 38.73 -10.80
C PHE A 223 25.04 39.88 -11.51
N GLY A 224 23.80 40.17 -11.11
CA GLY A 224 22.92 41.12 -11.80
C GLY A 224 22.01 40.47 -12.86
N ALA A 225 21.90 39.14 -12.86
CA ALA A 225 20.90 38.37 -13.60
C ALA A 225 20.55 37.03 -12.87
N PRO A 226 19.34 36.45 -13.04
CA PRO A 226 18.38 36.67 -14.12
C PRO A 226 17.80 38.07 -14.20
#